data_AF-A0A2S2NB70-F1
#
_entry.id   AF-A0A2S2NB70-F1
#
_cell.length_a   1.000
_cell.length_b   1.000
_cell.length_c   1.000
_cell.angle_alpha   90.00
_cell.angle_beta   90.00
_cell.angle_gamma   90.00
#
_symmetry.space_group_name_H-M   'P 1'
#
loop_
_entity.id
_entity.type
_entity.pdbx_description
1 polymer ?
#
loop_
_entity_poly.entity_id
_entity_poly.type
_entity_poly.pdbx_seq_one_letter_code
_entity_poly.pdbx_strand_id
1 'polypeptide(L)'
;MESEIADHLFPNPPATDWALEPHPPETAEDETVQDFTLAELAQACKRLPPGKATGPDGIPNEVLAKVFLRKPNTLLSIYNNCLANTTFPSRWKESRLVLLHKGPGKPTTEP
;
A
#
# COMPACT_ATOMS: atom_id res chain seq x y z
N MET A 1 -2.38 -19.58 19.48
CA MET A 1 -1.66 -20.25 18.38
C MET A 1 -1.46 -19.33 17.19
N GLU A 2 -2.47 -19.01 16.37
CA GLU A 2 -2.27 -18.09 15.22
C GLU A 2 -1.91 -16.66 15.64
N SER A 3 -2.52 -16.13 16.70
CA SER A 3 -2.18 -14.80 17.25
C SER A 3 -0.75 -14.76 17.80
N GLU A 4 -0.31 -15.79 18.52
CA GLU A 4 1.05 -15.88 19.07
C GLU A 4 2.11 -15.91 17.97
N ILE A 5 1.83 -16.61 16.86
CA ILE A 5 2.72 -16.62 15.68
C ILE A 5 2.73 -15.23 15.02
N ALA A 6 1.56 -14.58 14.88
CA ALA A 6 1.47 -13.23 14.32
C ALA A 6 2.21 -12.19 15.16
N ASP A 7 2.03 -12.22 16.49
CA ASP A 7 2.71 -11.32 17.44
C ASP A 7 4.23 -11.52 17.42
N HIS A 8 4.70 -12.75 17.20
CA HIS A 8 6.13 -13.04 17.03
C HIS A 8 6.67 -12.55 15.67
N LEU A 9 5.92 -12.71 14.58
CA LEU A 9 6.33 -12.29 13.23
C LEU A 9 6.28 -10.77 13.06
N PHE A 10 5.32 -10.11 13.71
CA PHE A 10 5.03 -8.69 13.59
C PHE A 10 4.91 -8.07 15.00
N PRO A 11 6.02 -7.97 15.75
CA PRO A 11 6.00 -7.38 17.08
C PRO A 11 5.61 -5.91 16.99
N ASN A 12 4.86 -5.41 17.98
CA ASN A 12 4.53 -3.99 18.07
C ASN A 12 5.84 -3.18 18.17
N PRO A 13 6.17 -2.34 17.17
CA PRO A 13 7.34 -1.50 17.26
C PRO A 13 7.13 -0.45 18.37
N PRO A 14 8.21 0.05 19.00
CA PRO A 14 8.10 1.22 19.85
C PRO A 14 7.50 2.38 19.05
N ALA A 15 6.81 3.30 19.74
CA ALA A 15 6.27 4.48 19.08
C ALA A 15 7.40 5.24 18.38
N THR A 16 7.28 5.41 17.06
CA THR A 16 8.21 6.23 16.28
C THR A 16 7.99 7.69 16.63
N ASP A 17 9.00 8.33 17.22
CA ASP A 17 9.01 9.79 17.42
C ASP A 17 9.47 10.48 16.14
N TRP A 18 8.51 10.91 15.35
CA TRP A 18 8.76 11.62 14.09
C TRP A 18 9.46 12.97 14.27
N ALA A 19 9.53 13.52 15.49
CA ALA A 19 10.24 14.77 15.76
C ALA A 19 11.78 14.60 15.82
N LEU A 20 12.26 13.36 15.92
CA LEU A 20 13.70 13.04 15.92
C LEU A 20 14.24 12.77 14.51
N GLU A 21 13.37 12.59 13.51
CA GLU A 21 13.83 12.45 12.13
C GLU A 21 14.38 13.80 11.62
N PRO A 22 15.53 13.81 10.93
CA PRO A 22 16.04 15.03 10.33
C PRO A 22 15.02 15.56 9.31
N HIS A 23 14.35 16.65 9.66
CA HIS A 23 13.55 17.38 8.68
C HIS A 23 14.49 17.93 7.60
N PRO A 24 14.10 17.88 6.32
CA PRO A 24 14.77 18.66 5.29
C PRO A 24 14.90 20.11 5.76
N PRO A 25 16.00 20.81 5.44
CA PRO A 25 16.17 22.20 5.86
C PRO A 25 14.94 23.02 5.47
N GLU A 26 14.43 23.85 6.38
CA GLU A 26 13.24 24.72 6.18
C GLU A 26 13.36 25.68 4.98
N THR A 27 14.56 25.79 4.39
CA THR A 27 14.85 26.56 3.17
C THR A 27 14.72 25.76 1.88
N ALA A 28 14.42 24.46 1.94
CA ALA A 28 13.88 23.77 0.79
C ALA A 28 12.59 24.50 0.46
N GLU A 29 12.57 25.17 -0.69
CA GLU A 29 11.39 25.84 -1.23
C GLU A 29 10.16 24.95 -0.97
N ASP A 30 9.01 25.56 -0.64
CA ASP A 30 7.72 24.89 -0.54
C ASP A 30 7.44 24.22 -1.91
N GLU A 31 8.05 23.05 -2.12
CA GLU A 31 8.00 22.29 -3.34
C GLU A 31 6.57 21.84 -3.41
N THR A 32 5.78 22.61 -4.15
CA THR A 32 4.39 22.30 -4.43
C THR A 32 4.36 20.87 -4.96
N VAL A 33 3.82 19.96 -4.15
CA VAL A 33 3.76 18.55 -4.49
C VAL A 33 3.01 18.45 -5.82
N GLN A 34 3.70 17.97 -6.85
CA GLN A 34 3.11 17.89 -8.18
C GLN A 34 2.07 16.79 -8.23
N ASP A 35 0.93 17.11 -8.85
CA ASP A 35 -0.11 16.15 -9.17
C ASP A 35 0.43 15.01 -10.04
N PHE A 36 -0.07 13.79 -9.80
CA PHE A 36 0.24 12.69 -10.70
C PHE A 36 -0.32 12.96 -12.09
N THR A 37 0.40 12.47 -13.09
CA THR A 37 0.01 12.54 -14.50
C THR A 37 -0.63 11.23 -14.97
N LEU A 38 -1.38 11.31 -16.07
CA LEU A 38 -1.90 10.11 -16.74
C LEU A 38 -0.79 9.16 -17.20
N ALA A 39 0.38 9.69 -17.56
CA ALA A 39 1.51 8.89 -18.00
C ALA A 39 2.07 8.05 -16.85
N GLU A 40 2.25 8.65 -15.68
CA GLU A 40 2.69 7.95 -14.47
C GLU A 40 1.68 6.90 -14.04
N LEU A 41 0.38 7.24 -14.05
CA LEU A 41 -0.68 6.29 -13.75
C LEU A 41 -0.68 5.12 -14.74
N ALA A 42 -0.46 5.37 -16.03
CA ALA A 42 -0.33 4.32 -17.04
C ALA A 42 0.84 3.39 -16.76
N GLN A 43 2.00 3.94 -16.38
CA GLN A 43 3.18 3.14 -16.03
C GLN A 43 2.95 2.34 -14.74
N ALA A 44 2.27 2.91 -13.75
CA ALA A 44 1.87 2.20 -12.54
C ALA A 44 0.95 1.01 -12.88
N CYS A 45 -0.09 1.23 -13.68
CA CYS A 45 -1.01 0.16 -14.09
C CYS A 45 -0.31 -0.96 -14.88
N LYS A 46 0.67 -0.64 -15.72
CA LYS A 46 1.47 -1.65 -16.45
C LYS A 46 2.34 -2.52 -15.55
N ARG A 47 2.79 -1.97 -14.43
CA ARG A 47 3.65 -2.66 -13.45
C ARG A 47 2.86 -3.54 -12.48
N LEU A 48 1.52 -3.45 -12.47
CA LEU A 48 0.69 -4.26 -11.59
C LEU A 48 0.81 -5.75 -11.96
N PRO A 49 1.37 -6.60 -11.07
CA PRO A 49 1.50 -8.02 -11.37
C PRO A 49 0.13 -8.71 -11.28
N PRO A 50 -0.21 -9.60 -12.25
CA PRO A 50 -1.44 -10.38 -12.19
C PRO A 50 -1.35 -11.49 -11.12
N GLY A 51 -2.49 -12.02 -10.71
CA GLY A 51 -2.60 -13.16 -9.79
C GLY A 51 -2.16 -12.85 -8.35
N LYS A 52 -2.03 -11.59 -7.96
CA LYS A 52 -1.79 -11.21 -6.57
C LYS A 52 -3.06 -11.36 -5.74
N ALA A 53 -2.88 -11.71 -4.47
CA ALA A 53 -3.96 -11.76 -3.50
C ALA A 53 -4.62 -10.38 -3.39
N THR A 54 -5.95 -10.36 -3.38
CA THR A 54 -6.72 -9.13 -3.18
C THR A 54 -6.74 -8.73 -1.72
N GLY A 55 -6.98 -7.46 -1.46
CA GLY A 55 -7.33 -6.99 -0.13
C GLY A 55 -8.73 -7.50 0.30
N PRO A 56 -9.21 -7.04 1.48
CA PRO A 56 -10.57 -7.32 1.95
C PRO A 56 -11.68 -6.79 1.02
N ASP A 57 -11.33 -5.91 0.08
CA ASP A 57 -12.24 -5.37 -0.93
C ASP A 57 -12.54 -6.35 -2.08
N GLY A 58 -11.73 -7.39 -2.25
CA GLY A 58 -11.89 -8.37 -3.33
C GLY A 58 -11.55 -7.83 -4.73
N ILE A 59 -10.87 -6.68 -4.85
CA ILE A 59 -10.55 -6.08 -6.15
C ILE A 59 -9.17 -6.55 -6.62
N PRO A 60 -9.07 -7.32 -7.71
CA PRO A 60 -7.78 -7.76 -8.23
C PRO A 60 -7.13 -6.71 -9.14
N ASN A 61 -5.81 -6.81 -9.28
CA ASN A 61 -5.00 -5.89 -10.10
C ASN A 61 -5.48 -5.80 -11.55
N GLU A 62 -5.99 -6.91 -12.09
CA GLU A 62 -6.54 -7.03 -13.44
C GLU A 62 -7.79 -6.15 -13.62
N VAL A 63 -8.59 -5.98 -12.56
CA VAL A 63 -9.75 -5.08 -12.58
C VAL A 63 -9.27 -3.64 -12.55
N LEU A 64 -8.29 -3.28 -11.71
CA LEU A 64 -7.71 -1.93 -11.69
C LEU A 64 -7.14 -1.54 -13.06
N ALA A 65 -6.40 -2.45 -13.71
CA ALA A 65 -5.89 -2.23 -15.05
C ALA A 65 -7.02 -2.02 -16.09
N LYS A 66 -8.11 -2.80 -16.01
CA LYS A 66 -9.29 -2.62 -16.89
C LYS A 66 -10.02 -1.30 -16.62
N VAL A 67 -10.14 -0.89 -15.36
CA VAL A 67 -10.76 0.40 -15.00
C VAL A 67 -9.92 1.54 -15.56
N PHE A 68 -8.58 1.47 -15.46
CA PHE A 68 -7.70 2.45 -16.07
C PHE A 68 -7.92 2.59 -17.57
N LEU A 69 -8.09 1.48 -18.30
CA LEU A 69 -8.38 1.52 -19.74
C LEU A 69 -9.73 2.16 -20.10
N ARG A 70 -10.69 2.18 -19.17
CA ARG A 70 -12.05 2.71 -19.40
C ARG A 70 -12.27 4.10 -18.83
N LYS A 71 -11.68 4.40 -17.69
CA LYS A 71 -11.91 5.61 -16.87
C LYS A 71 -10.59 6.11 -16.25
N PRO A 72 -9.57 6.42 -17.06
CA PRO A 72 -8.25 6.80 -16.55
C PRO A 72 -8.29 8.12 -15.75
N ASN A 73 -9.07 9.10 -16.21
CA ASN A 73 -9.22 10.39 -15.53
C ASN A 73 -9.88 10.27 -14.16
N THR A 74 -10.83 9.33 -14.00
CA THR A 74 -11.48 9.09 -12.71
C THR A 74 -10.47 8.53 -11.71
N LEU A 75 -9.67 7.53 -12.10
CA LEU A 75 -8.62 7.00 -11.24
C LEU A 75 -7.59 8.08 -10.89
N LEU A 76 -7.16 8.88 -11.87
CA LEU A 76 -6.21 9.97 -11.64
C LEU A 76 -6.73 10.97 -10.61
N SER A 77 -8.00 11.39 -10.77
CA SER A 77 -8.62 12.32 -9.82
C SER A 77 -8.68 11.77 -8.40
N ILE A 78 -8.92 10.47 -8.24
CA ILE A 78 -8.91 9.83 -6.91
C ILE A 78 -7.51 9.93 -6.28
N TYR A 79 -6.46 9.59 -7.04
CA TYR A 79 -5.09 9.63 -6.52
C TYR A 79 -4.60 11.05 -6.23
N ASN A 80 -4.87 12.02 -7.10
CA ASN A 80 -4.50 13.42 -6.86
C ASN A 80 -5.28 14.02 -5.69
N ASN A 81 -6.55 13.65 -5.50
CA ASN A 81 -7.29 14.03 -4.31
C ASN A 81 -6.68 13.44 -3.04
N CYS A 82 -6.19 12.20 -3.06
CA CYS A 82 -5.49 11.63 -1.91
C CYS A 82 -4.19 12.41 -1.60
N LEU A 83 -3.46 12.80 -2.64
CA LEU A 83 -2.21 13.57 -2.54
C LEU A 83 -2.46 14.96 -1.96
N ALA A 84 -3.40 15.71 -2.53
CA ALA A 84 -3.74 17.07 -2.11
C ALA A 84 -4.27 17.14 -0.67
N ASN A 85 -5.02 16.12 -0.24
CA ASN A 85 -5.57 16.05 1.11
C ASN A 85 -4.68 15.27 2.10
N THR A 86 -3.48 14.86 1.67
CA THR A 86 -2.53 14.05 2.46
C THR A 86 -3.19 12.85 3.16
N THR A 87 -4.21 12.28 2.53
CA THR A 87 -5.09 11.29 3.15
C THR A 87 -5.33 10.13 2.20
N PHE A 88 -5.23 8.91 2.74
CA PHE A 88 -5.65 7.69 2.05
C PHE A 88 -6.93 7.14 2.67
N PRO A 89 -7.85 6.58 1.87
CA PRO A 89 -9.02 5.88 2.39
C PRO A 89 -8.62 4.84 3.43
N SER A 90 -9.31 4.82 4.58
CA SER A 90 -9.04 3.86 5.67
C SER A 90 -9.06 2.42 5.17
N ARG A 91 -10.03 2.09 4.30
CA ARG A 91 -10.18 0.77 3.69
C ARG A 91 -8.96 0.31 2.88
N TRP A 92 -8.17 1.22 2.33
CA TRP A 92 -6.93 0.87 1.62
C TRP A 92 -5.78 0.48 2.56
N LYS A 93 -5.89 0.85 3.83
CA LYS A 93 -4.94 0.49 4.89
C LYS A 93 -5.31 -0.81 5.59
N GLU A 94 -6.47 -1.38 5.27
CA GLU A 94 -6.93 -2.66 5.79
C GLU A 94 -6.36 -3.80 4.95
N SER A 95 -5.85 -4.85 5.61
CA SER A 95 -5.34 -6.05 4.96
C SER A 95 -5.73 -7.30 5.73
N ARG A 96 -5.76 -8.45 5.04
CA ARG A 96 -6.01 -9.76 5.66
C ARG A 96 -4.69 -10.50 5.79
N LEU A 97 -4.24 -10.74 7.01
CA LEU A 97 -3.11 -11.61 7.30
C LEU A 97 -3.55 -13.07 7.16
N VAL A 98 -2.79 -13.86 6.38
CA VAL A 98 -2.97 -15.31 6.26
C VAL A 98 -1.62 -15.96 6.50
N LEU A 99 -1.55 -16.85 7.49
CA LEU A 99 -0.34 -17.60 7.81
C LEU A 99 -0.26 -18.81 6.88
N LEU A 100 0.82 -18.89 6.08
CA LEU A 100 1.08 -20.00 5.16
C LEU A 100 2.29 -20.80 5.64
N HIS A 101 2.08 -22.09 5.90
CA HIS A 101 3.16 -22.98 6.26
C HIS A 101 4.10 -23.21 5.06
N LYS A 102 5.42 -23.06 5.29
CA LYS A 102 6.45 -23.13 4.24
C LYS A 102 6.71 -24.56 3.72
N GLY A 103 6.13 -25.59 4.32
CA GLY A 103 6.17 -26.97 3.83
C GLY A 103 6.83 -27.97 4.78
N PRO A 104 6.86 -29.26 4.39
CA PRO A 104 7.29 -30.36 5.26
C PRO A 104 8.75 -30.21 5.71
N GLY A 105 9.01 -30.45 7.00
CA GLY A 105 10.34 -30.30 7.62
C GLY A 105 10.58 -28.95 8.29
N LYS A 106 9.60 -28.04 8.27
CA LYS A 106 9.60 -26.81 9.08
C LYS A 106 8.68 -26.96 10.30
N PRO A 107 9.02 -26.37 11.46
CA PRO A 107 8.12 -26.39 12.62
C PRO A 107 6.74 -25.83 12.25
N THR A 108 5.68 -26.46 12.75
CA THR A 108 4.29 -26.00 12.51
C THR A 108 3.87 -24.93 13.53
N THR A 109 4.62 -24.79 14.62
CA THR A 109 4.35 -23.92 15.76
C THR A 109 5.40 -22.83 15.99
N GLU A 110 6.48 -22.82 15.21
CA GLU A 110 7.51 -21.78 15.26
C GLU A 110 7.54 -21.01 13.93
N PRO A 111 7.73 -19.68 13.95
CA PRO A 111 7.80 -18.84 12.75
C PRO A 111 8.99 -19.11 11.81
#